data_AF-A0A1E7ILX6-F1
#
_entry.id   AF-A0A1E7ILX6-F1
#
_cell.length_a   1.000
_cell.length_b   1.000
_cell.length_c   1.000
_cell.angle_alpha   90.00
_cell.angle_beta   90.00
_cell.angle_gamma   90.00
#
_symmetry.space_group_name_H-M   'P 1'
#
loop_
_entity.id
_entity.type
_entity.pdbx_description
1 polymer ?
#
loop_
_entity_poly.entity_id
_entity_poly.type
_entity_poly.pdbx_seq_one_letter_code
_entity_poly.pdbx_strand_id
1 'polypeptide(L)'
;MVRDRRFLNLKFRRQHQIGDYIADFYCHDLKLIIELDGSVHKLSDVEKKDIKRDKYLNSLGFKILRIQNQTILDNPDKVLEMIQEFLPSPPGRRIEDEGAAKGRLGVFWHTQGSGKSFSMIFFSQKILRKFKGNYTFVIVTDRKELDEQIYNNFLSVGAVTEEEVHAESGKHLKRLLQEDHRNIFTLIQKFRTETGKSYPVVSNRSDVIVITDEAHRSQYDILAANMRSALPNAAFIAFTGTPLIVGEELTRKTFGDYVSIYNFKQSVDDGATVPLFYENRIPELQLKNEDLDEDIERIVEESMLDEAQENKLEQEFARQYHLITRDDRLAKIAEDIVTHFTSRGYQGKAMVVAIDKPTAVKMYDKV
;
A
#
# COMPACT_ATOMS: atom_id res chain seq x y z
N MET A 1 -13.47 -17.63 -2.83
CA MET A 1 -12.54 -17.29 -3.94
C MET A 1 -13.27 -17.23 -5.28
N VAL A 2 -13.25 -16.05 -5.92
CA VAL A 2 -13.59 -15.70 -7.32
C VAL A 2 -14.82 -16.39 -7.96
N ARG A 3 -16.04 -16.02 -7.52
CA ARG A 3 -17.26 -16.10 -8.35
C ARG A 3 -17.54 -14.71 -8.96
N ASP A 4 -17.99 -14.67 -10.21
CA ASP A 4 -18.54 -13.49 -10.90
C ASP A 4 -17.68 -12.20 -10.93
N ARG A 5 -16.46 -12.26 -11.48
CA ARG A 5 -15.62 -11.06 -11.78
C ARG A 5 -15.24 -10.17 -10.58
N ARG A 6 -15.31 -10.67 -9.34
CA ARG A 6 -15.16 -9.84 -8.13
C ARG A 6 -13.73 -9.40 -7.78
N PHE A 7 -12.69 -9.92 -8.44
CA PHE A 7 -11.33 -9.42 -8.22
C PHE A 7 -10.96 -8.40 -9.29
N LEU A 8 -11.03 -7.10 -8.94
CA LEU A 8 -10.64 -5.98 -9.81
C LEU A 8 -11.28 -5.97 -11.21
N ASN A 9 -12.49 -6.54 -11.33
CA ASN A 9 -13.20 -6.70 -12.61
C ASN A 9 -12.51 -7.64 -13.62
N LEU A 10 -11.51 -8.42 -13.18
CA LEU A 10 -10.76 -9.38 -13.99
C LEU A 10 -11.38 -10.77 -13.92
N LYS A 11 -11.30 -11.50 -15.04
CA LYS A 11 -11.81 -12.88 -15.13
C LYS A 11 -10.67 -13.89 -15.01
N PHE A 12 -10.67 -14.63 -13.90
CA PHE A 12 -9.82 -15.81 -13.72
C PHE A 12 -10.59 -17.07 -14.10
N ARG A 13 -9.94 -17.96 -14.86
CA ARG A 13 -10.42 -19.30 -15.21
C ARG A 13 -9.59 -20.33 -14.46
N ARG A 14 -10.24 -21.29 -13.81
CA ARG A 14 -9.57 -22.41 -13.14
C ARG A 14 -9.26 -23.52 -14.16
N GLN A 15 -8.14 -24.23 -13.98
CA GLN A 15 -7.74 -25.41 -14.78
C GLN A 15 -7.79 -25.15 -16.29
N HIS A 16 -7.12 -24.09 -16.74
CA HIS A 16 -7.16 -23.67 -18.14
C HIS A 16 -6.06 -24.33 -18.95
N GLN A 17 -6.43 -24.97 -20.07
CA GLN A 17 -5.47 -25.59 -20.98
C GLN A 17 -4.81 -24.56 -21.90
N ILE A 18 -3.47 -24.58 -21.96
CA ILE A 18 -2.62 -23.73 -22.81
C ILE A 18 -1.62 -24.64 -23.52
N GLY A 19 -1.93 -24.98 -24.77
CA GLY A 19 -1.19 -26.02 -25.51
C GLY A 19 -1.29 -27.37 -24.77
N ASP A 20 -0.12 -27.96 -24.51
CA ASP A 20 -0.01 -29.26 -23.83
C ASP A 20 -0.02 -29.16 -22.30
N TYR A 21 -0.18 -27.96 -21.73
CA TYR A 21 -0.10 -27.71 -20.29
C TYR A 21 -1.44 -27.22 -19.73
N ILE A 22 -1.72 -27.53 -18.46
CA ILE A 22 -2.91 -27.06 -17.74
C ILE A 22 -2.44 -26.13 -16.63
N ALA A 23 -2.98 -24.92 -16.59
CA ALA A 23 -2.72 -23.93 -15.54
C ALA A 23 -3.80 -23.98 -14.45
N ASP A 24 -3.41 -23.88 -13.18
CA ASP A 24 -4.38 -23.89 -12.06
C ASP A 24 -5.35 -22.71 -12.13
N PHE A 25 -4.83 -21.51 -12.36
CA PHE A 25 -5.62 -20.35 -12.71
C PHE A 25 -5.00 -19.56 -13.86
N TYR A 26 -5.87 -18.96 -14.66
CA TYR A 26 -5.50 -18.22 -15.85
C TYR A 26 -6.31 -16.92 -15.98
N CYS A 27 -5.62 -15.81 -16.22
CA CYS A 27 -6.22 -14.54 -16.58
C CYS A 27 -5.72 -14.11 -17.97
N HIS A 28 -6.65 -14.04 -18.92
CA HIS A 28 -6.34 -13.62 -20.29
C HIS A 28 -5.91 -12.15 -20.36
N ASP A 29 -6.64 -11.27 -19.66
CA ASP A 29 -6.45 -9.82 -19.71
C ASP A 29 -5.06 -9.42 -19.19
N LEU A 30 -4.53 -10.15 -18.20
CA LEU A 30 -3.19 -9.96 -17.67
C LEU A 30 -2.11 -10.81 -18.36
N LYS A 31 -2.50 -11.74 -19.24
CA LYS A 31 -1.65 -12.86 -19.69
C LYS A 31 -0.93 -13.53 -18.51
N LEU A 32 -1.66 -13.77 -17.42
CA LEU A 32 -1.12 -14.29 -16.16
C LEU A 32 -1.58 -15.73 -15.95
N ILE A 33 -0.63 -16.60 -15.62
CA ILE A 33 -0.84 -17.96 -15.14
C ILE A 33 -0.50 -17.95 -13.65
N ILE A 34 -1.39 -18.49 -12.81
CA ILE A 34 -1.14 -18.71 -11.39
C ILE A 34 -1.14 -20.21 -11.14
N GLU A 35 -0.06 -20.72 -10.59
CA GLU A 35 0.12 -22.13 -10.21
C GLU A 35 0.12 -22.23 -8.68
N LEU A 36 -0.59 -23.21 -8.15
CA LEU A 36 -0.63 -23.48 -6.72
C LEU A 36 0.33 -24.62 -6.40
N ASP A 37 1.45 -24.26 -5.78
CA ASP A 37 2.45 -25.23 -5.38
C ASP A 37 2.09 -25.81 -4.00
N GLY A 38 1.76 -27.10 -3.97
CA GLY A 38 1.89 -27.90 -2.76
C GLY A 38 3.36 -28.30 -2.62
N SER A 39 3.94 -28.23 -1.43
CA SER A 39 5.35 -28.55 -1.15
C SER A 39 5.80 -29.82 -1.91
N VAL A 40 6.68 -29.69 -2.92
CA VAL A 40 7.22 -30.86 -3.64
C VAL A 40 8.71 -31.03 -3.35
N HIS A 41 9.02 -32.20 -2.79
CA HIS A 41 10.37 -32.71 -2.56
C HIS A 41 11.19 -32.85 -3.86
N LYS A 42 12.51 -32.63 -3.70
CA LYS A 42 13.57 -32.77 -4.70
C LYS A 42 13.45 -34.03 -5.57
N LEU A 43 13.20 -33.86 -6.87
CA LEU A 43 13.55 -34.82 -7.93
C LEU A 43 13.99 -34.04 -9.18
N SER A 44 15.22 -34.29 -9.64
CA SER A 44 15.91 -33.57 -10.72
C SER A 44 15.23 -33.59 -12.10
N ASP A 45 14.28 -34.51 -12.31
CA ASP A 45 13.52 -34.63 -13.57
C ASP A 45 12.27 -33.74 -13.59
N VAL A 46 11.73 -33.38 -12.42
CA VAL A 46 10.63 -32.42 -12.28
C VAL A 46 11.12 -31.01 -12.64
N GLU A 47 12.31 -30.63 -12.16
CA GLU A 47 12.93 -29.33 -12.45
C GLU A 47 13.17 -29.10 -13.96
N LYS A 48 13.65 -30.13 -14.68
CA LYS A 48 13.90 -30.02 -16.14
C LYS A 48 12.60 -29.88 -16.94
N LYS A 49 11.54 -30.57 -16.52
CA LYS A 49 10.21 -30.50 -17.16
C LYS A 49 9.56 -29.14 -16.93
N ASP A 50 9.70 -28.59 -15.72
CA ASP A 50 9.23 -27.26 -15.35
C ASP A 50 9.97 -26.16 -16.12
N ILE A 51 11.28 -26.26 -16.30
CA ILE A 51 12.04 -25.27 -17.11
C ILE A 51 11.55 -25.24 -18.56
N LYS A 52 11.27 -26.41 -19.17
CA LYS A 52 10.78 -26.47 -20.55
C LYS A 52 9.36 -25.90 -20.67
N ARG A 53 8.50 -26.22 -19.70
CA ARG A 53 7.13 -25.69 -19.58
C ARG A 53 7.15 -24.17 -19.44
N ASP A 54 7.93 -23.65 -18.50
CA ASP A 54 8.00 -22.22 -18.21
C ASP A 54 8.55 -21.45 -19.41
N LYS A 55 9.59 -21.98 -20.09
CA LYS A 55 10.08 -21.39 -21.35
C LYS A 55 9.02 -21.33 -22.43
N TYR A 56 8.24 -22.40 -22.61
CA TYR A 56 7.17 -22.44 -23.61
C TYR A 56 6.09 -21.40 -23.30
N LEU A 57 5.57 -21.38 -22.07
CA LEU A 57 4.51 -20.45 -21.66
C LEU A 57 5.00 -18.99 -21.72
N ASN A 58 6.24 -18.70 -21.28
CA ASN A 58 6.85 -17.39 -21.42
C ASN A 58 7.02 -16.97 -22.90
N SER A 59 7.35 -17.91 -23.80
CA SER A 59 7.47 -17.60 -25.24
C SER A 59 6.14 -17.20 -25.90
N LEU A 60 5.01 -17.63 -25.32
CA LEU A 60 3.67 -17.19 -25.72
C LEU A 60 3.27 -15.84 -25.10
N GLY A 61 4.17 -15.24 -24.30
CA GLY A 61 3.95 -13.98 -23.60
C GLY A 61 3.14 -14.10 -22.32
N PHE A 62 3.01 -15.30 -21.75
CA PHE A 62 2.40 -15.48 -20.43
C PHE A 62 3.43 -15.24 -19.33
N LYS A 63 3.01 -14.59 -18.26
CA LYS A 63 3.76 -14.50 -17.01
C LYS A 63 3.26 -15.60 -16.06
N ILE A 64 4.17 -16.22 -15.32
CA ILE A 64 3.85 -17.30 -14.38
C ILE A 64 4.07 -16.79 -12.95
N LEU A 65 3.06 -16.92 -12.10
CA LEU A 65 3.09 -16.63 -10.67
C LEU A 65 2.86 -17.94 -9.91
N ARG A 66 3.87 -18.41 -9.18
CA ARG A 66 3.74 -19.60 -8.33
C ARG A 66 3.42 -19.15 -6.91
N ILE A 67 2.38 -19.73 -6.31
CA ILE A 67 1.92 -19.40 -4.97
C ILE A 67 1.90 -20.68 -4.16
N GLN A 68 2.59 -20.70 -3.03
CA GLN A 68 2.55 -21.85 -2.13
C GLN A 68 1.16 -21.96 -1.50
N ASN A 69 0.64 -23.18 -1.39
CA ASN A 69 -0.65 -23.43 -0.76
C ASN A 69 -0.73 -22.81 0.64
N GLN A 70 0.35 -22.90 1.41
CA GLN A 70 0.41 -22.33 2.75
C GLN A 70 0.21 -20.81 2.74
N THR A 71 0.80 -20.09 1.78
CA THR A 71 0.58 -18.63 1.63
C THR A 71 -0.88 -18.26 1.37
N ILE A 72 -1.66 -19.13 0.74
CA ILE A 72 -3.09 -18.88 0.51
C ILE A 72 -3.90 -19.07 1.79
N LEU A 73 -3.48 -20.01 2.65
CA LEU A 73 -4.14 -20.34 3.90
C LEU A 73 -3.80 -19.32 4.98
N ASP A 74 -2.52 -19.02 5.16
CA ASP A 74 -2.02 -18.06 6.15
C ASP A 74 -2.47 -16.66 5.73
N ASN A 75 -1.99 -16.20 4.57
CA ASN A 75 -2.05 -14.79 4.21
C ASN A 75 -2.70 -14.56 2.84
N PRO A 76 -4.05 -14.65 2.76
CA PRO A 76 -4.77 -14.42 1.52
C PRO A 76 -4.56 -13.01 0.96
N ASP A 77 -4.30 -12.02 1.81
CA ASP A 77 -4.04 -10.63 1.39
C ASP A 77 -2.73 -10.50 0.61
N LYS A 78 -1.66 -11.17 1.06
CA LYS A 78 -0.39 -11.26 0.35
C LYS A 78 -0.53 -11.91 -1.02
N VAL A 79 -1.43 -12.89 -1.17
CA VAL A 79 -1.77 -13.46 -2.48
C VAL A 79 -2.39 -12.40 -3.40
N LEU A 80 -3.25 -11.54 -2.86
CA LEU A 80 -3.83 -10.44 -3.64
C LEU A 80 -2.77 -9.42 -4.04
N GLU A 81 -1.86 -9.04 -3.13
CA GLU A 81 -0.71 -8.16 -3.43
C GLU A 81 0.14 -8.72 -4.57
N MET A 82 0.49 -10.01 -4.50
CA MET A 82 1.29 -10.69 -5.52
C MET A 82 0.61 -10.65 -6.89
N ILE A 83 -0.71 -10.81 -6.96
CA ILE A 83 -1.46 -10.70 -8.22
C ILE A 83 -1.51 -9.25 -8.71
N GLN A 84 -1.62 -8.28 -7.80
CA GLN A 84 -1.69 -6.85 -8.15
C GLN A 84 -0.41 -6.33 -8.80
N GLU A 85 0.76 -6.92 -8.51
CA GLU A 85 2.01 -6.63 -9.22
C GLU A 85 1.95 -6.90 -10.74
N PHE A 86 0.97 -7.68 -11.19
CA PHE A 86 0.77 -7.97 -12.61
C PHE A 86 -0.28 -7.09 -13.27
N LEU A 87 -0.93 -6.19 -12.52
CA LEU A 87 -1.92 -5.27 -13.09
C LEU A 87 -1.24 -4.26 -14.02
N PRO A 88 -1.73 -4.10 -15.26
CA PRO A 88 -1.30 -3.01 -16.10
C PRO A 88 -1.84 -1.68 -15.55
N SER A 89 -1.16 -0.58 -15.89
CA SER A 89 -1.76 0.74 -15.72
C SER A 89 -3.10 0.78 -16.48
N PRO A 90 -4.17 1.31 -15.88
CA PRO A 90 -5.44 1.51 -16.58
C PRO A 90 -5.21 2.32 -17.87
N PRO A 91 -5.95 2.03 -18.96
CA PRO A 91 -5.95 2.91 -20.12
C PRO A 91 -6.46 4.28 -19.66
N GLY A 92 -5.66 5.33 -19.90
CA GLY A 92 -5.93 6.67 -19.35
C GLY A 92 -7.37 7.10 -19.61
N ARG A 93 -8.09 7.43 -18.54
CA ARG A 93 -9.51 7.82 -18.58
C ARG A 93 -9.65 9.12 -19.36
N ARG A 94 -10.53 9.17 -20.38
CA ARG A 94 -10.88 10.43 -21.03
C ARG A 94 -11.94 11.12 -20.18
N ILE A 95 -11.87 12.46 -20.09
CA ILE A 95 -12.82 13.28 -19.33
C ILE A 95 -14.26 13.10 -19.85
N GLU A 96 -14.40 12.67 -21.11
CA GLU A 96 -15.66 12.44 -21.80
C GLU A 96 -16.33 11.10 -21.45
N ASP A 97 -15.64 10.19 -20.74
CA ASP A 97 -16.23 8.94 -20.28
C ASP A 97 -17.14 9.24 -19.08
N GLU A 98 -18.45 9.30 -19.36
CA GLU A 98 -19.54 9.52 -18.41
C GLU A 98 -19.31 8.74 -17.10
N GLY A 99 -19.19 9.47 -15.98
CA GLY A 99 -19.05 8.87 -14.65
C GLY A 99 -17.90 9.37 -13.79
N ALA A 100 -17.35 10.57 -14.02
CA ALA A 100 -16.68 11.30 -12.95
C ALA A 100 -17.74 11.62 -11.89
N ALA A 101 -17.99 10.67 -10.98
CA ALA A 101 -18.78 10.92 -9.79
C ALA A 101 -18.25 12.21 -9.16
N LYS A 102 -19.12 13.22 -8.99
CA LYS A 102 -18.76 14.59 -8.56
C LYS A 102 -17.59 14.58 -7.59
N GLY A 103 -16.44 15.10 -8.04
CA GLY A 103 -15.25 15.27 -7.20
C GLY A 103 -14.36 14.04 -6.99
N ARG A 104 -14.49 12.95 -7.76
CA ARG A 104 -13.64 11.75 -7.65
C ARG A 104 -12.67 11.67 -8.83
N LEU A 105 -11.40 12.04 -8.62
CA LEU A 105 -10.39 12.11 -9.68
C LEU A 105 -9.58 10.82 -9.85
N GLY A 106 -9.63 9.92 -8.88
CA GLY A 106 -9.06 8.58 -8.91
C GLY A 106 -7.93 8.34 -7.92
N VAL A 107 -7.34 7.16 -8.02
CA VAL A 107 -6.20 6.72 -7.22
C VAL A 107 -4.97 6.55 -8.13
N PHE A 108 -3.89 7.20 -7.76
CA PHE A 108 -2.58 7.15 -8.40
C PHE A 108 -1.67 6.26 -7.55
N TRP A 109 -1.57 4.98 -7.92
CA TRP A 109 -0.79 4.00 -7.16
C TRP A 109 0.58 3.81 -7.80
N HIS A 110 1.60 4.35 -7.16
CA HIS A 110 2.95 4.41 -7.68
C HIS A 110 3.92 4.02 -6.57
N THR A 111 4.81 3.07 -6.84
CA THR A 111 5.71 2.55 -5.82
C THR A 111 6.51 3.66 -5.12
N GLN A 112 6.85 3.43 -3.86
CA GLN A 112 7.61 4.43 -3.10
C GLN A 112 8.97 4.70 -3.78
N GLY A 113 9.31 5.98 -3.91
CA GLY A 113 10.53 6.40 -4.60
C GLY A 113 10.39 6.61 -6.11
N SER A 114 9.25 6.28 -6.73
CA SER A 114 9.06 6.47 -8.18
C SER A 114 8.83 7.92 -8.63
N GLY A 115 8.79 8.89 -7.70
CA GLY A 115 8.56 10.30 -8.02
C GLY A 115 7.10 10.78 -7.93
N LYS A 116 6.28 10.19 -7.04
CA LYS A 116 4.89 10.64 -6.78
C LYS A 116 4.75 12.15 -6.57
N SER A 117 5.64 12.76 -5.79
CA SER A 117 5.61 14.21 -5.52
C SER A 117 5.79 15.05 -6.80
N PHE A 118 6.64 14.63 -7.73
CA PHE A 118 6.74 15.27 -9.05
C PHE A 118 5.48 15.07 -9.89
N SER A 119 4.83 13.90 -9.79
CA SER A 119 3.56 13.68 -10.47
C SER A 119 2.46 14.61 -9.94
N MET A 120 2.43 14.89 -8.63
CA MET A 120 1.53 15.90 -8.03
C MET A 120 1.79 17.30 -8.61
N ILE A 121 3.06 17.70 -8.71
CA ILE A 121 3.49 18.97 -9.32
C ILE A 121 3.04 19.04 -10.79
N PHE A 122 3.34 18.02 -11.58
CA PHE A 122 2.97 18.02 -12.99
C PHE A 122 1.45 18.05 -13.18
N PHE A 123 0.72 17.35 -12.32
CA PHE A 123 -0.73 17.39 -12.29
C PHE A 123 -1.24 18.81 -12.00
N SER A 124 -0.83 19.44 -10.90
CA SER A 124 -1.29 20.78 -10.52
C SER A 124 -0.96 21.83 -11.60
N GLN A 125 0.28 21.83 -12.09
CA GLN A 125 0.73 22.76 -13.12
C GLN A 125 0.02 22.54 -14.46
N LYS A 126 -0.31 21.28 -14.80
CA LYS A 126 -1.08 20.99 -16.03
C LYS A 126 -2.52 21.47 -15.91
N ILE A 127 -3.15 21.34 -14.74
CA ILE A 127 -4.50 21.87 -14.49
C ILE A 127 -4.51 23.39 -14.68
N LEU A 128 -3.60 24.11 -14.02
CA LEU A 128 -3.47 25.57 -14.13
C LEU A 128 -3.22 26.05 -15.58
N ARG A 129 -2.54 25.24 -16.40
CA ARG A 129 -2.26 25.57 -17.81
C ARG A 129 -3.40 25.26 -18.77
N LYS A 130 -4.22 24.25 -18.47
CA LYS A 130 -5.21 23.70 -19.43
C LYS A 130 -6.64 24.07 -19.11
N PHE A 131 -6.96 24.35 -17.85
CA PHE A 131 -8.31 24.67 -17.41
C PHE A 131 -8.37 26.12 -16.95
N LYS A 132 -9.50 26.78 -17.26
CA LYS A 132 -9.79 28.13 -16.74
C LYS A 132 -10.41 27.99 -15.35
N GLY A 133 -9.96 28.79 -14.41
CA GLY A 133 -10.46 28.78 -13.03
C GLY A 133 -9.37 29.18 -12.06
N ASN A 134 -9.75 29.43 -10.81
CA ASN A 134 -8.82 29.77 -9.75
C ASN A 134 -8.56 28.54 -8.89
N TYR A 135 -7.84 27.56 -9.45
CA TYR A 135 -7.68 26.28 -8.79
C TYR A 135 -6.77 26.38 -7.56
N THR A 136 -7.25 25.84 -6.44
CA THR A 136 -6.48 25.66 -5.21
C THR A 136 -6.17 24.19 -5.01
N PHE A 137 -4.90 23.85 -4.86
CA PHE A 137 -4.44 22.49 -4.56
C PHE A 137 -4.15 22.35 -3.07
N VAL A 138 -4.88 21.46 -2.38
CA VAL A 138 -4.67 21.16 -0.96
C VAL A 138 -3.91 19.84 -0.87
N ILE A 139 -2.62 19.91 -0.58
CA ILE A 139 -1.75 18.75 -0.38
C ILE A 139 -1.91 18.30 1.07
N VAL A 140 -2.39 17.06 1.25
CA VAL A 140 -2.69 16.47 2.56
C VAL A 140 -1.79 15.26 2.78
N THR A 141 -1.03 15.29 3.87
CA THR A 141 -0.13 14.21 4.28
C THR A 141 -0.44 13.75 5.71
N ASP A 142 0.14 12.63 6.14
CA ASP A 142 -0.01 12.09 7.50
C ASP A 142 1.17 12.43 8.43
N ARG A 143 2.30 12.91 7.89
CA ARG A 143 3.56 13.11 8.61
C ARG A 143 4.23 14.43 8.21
N LYS A 144 4.81 15.09 9.21
CA LYS A 144 5.45 16.41 9.05
C LYS A 144 6.65 16.36 8.11
N GLU A 145 7.50 15.33 8.22
CA GLU A 145 8.70 15.20 7.40
C GLU A 145 8.35 15.02 5.92
N LEU A 146 7.30 14.26 5.65
CA LEU A 146 6.78 14.03 4.31
C LEU A 146 6.15 15.30 3.73
N ASP A 147 5.38 16.02 4.54
CA ASP A 147 4.81 17.32 4.17
C ASP A 147 5.88 18.34 3.76
N GLU A 148 6.92 18.50 4.61
CA GLU A 148 8.05 19.37 4.36
C GLU A 148 8.81 18.97 3.09
N GLN A 149 9.00 17.66 2.86
CA GLN A 149 9.64 17.17 1.64
C GLN A 149 8.84 17.51 0.39
N ILE A 150 7.51 17.31 0.38
CA ILE A 150 6.67 17.63 -0.77
C ILE A 150 6.64 19.15 -0.99
N TYR A 151 6.49 19.95 0.07
CA TYR A 151 6.56 21.40 0.00
C TYR A 151 7.87 21.89 -0.63
N ASN A 152 9.02 21.39 -0.17
CA ASN A 152 10.32 21.77 -0.70
C ASN A 152 10.47 21.41 -2.19
N ASN A 153 9.90 20.29 -2.63
CA ASN A 153 9.89 19.93 -4.06
C ASN A 153 9.06 20.93 -4.88
N PHE A 154 7.87 21.30 -4.41
CA PHE A 154 7.03 22.31 -5.07
C PHE A 154 7.71 23.69 -5.13
N LEU A 155 8.37 24.09 -4.06
CA LEU A 155 9.12 25.34 -3.99
C LEU A 155 10.32 25.34 -4.95
N SER A 156 11.09 24.26 -4.99
CA SER A 156 12.31 24.14 -5.81
C SER A 156 12.05 24.24 -7.31
N VAL A 157 10.84 23.88 -7.76
CA VAL A 157 10.44 23.98 -9.18
C VAL A 157 9.64 25.26 -9.48
N GLY A 158 9.45 26.14 -8.50
CA GLY A 158 8.67 27.38 -8.65
C GLY A 158 7.16 27.16 -8.80
N ALA A 159 6.62 26.04 -8.29
CA ALA A 159 5.18 25.79 -8.29
C ALA A 159 4.44 26.52 -7.15
N VAL A 160 5.16 26.89 -6.08
CA VAL A 160 4.67 27.74 -4.99
C VAL A 160 5.24 29.15 -5.18
N THR A 161 4.36 30.14 -5.22
CA THR A 161 4.71 31.56 -5.42
C THR A 161 4.32 32.44 -4.23
N GLU A 162 3.67 31.85 -3.22
CA GLU A 162 3.05 32.52 -2.09
C GLU A 162 3.79 32.15 -0.80
N GLU A 163 3.82 33.08 0.15
CA GLU A 163 4.33 32.84 1.50
C GLU A 163 3.22 32.27 2.40
N GLU A 164 3.60 31.59 3.48
CA GLU A 164 2.67 31.07 4.50
C GLU A 164 1.60 30.05 4.03
N VAL A 165 1.87 29.32 2.94
CA VAL A 165 0.96 28.28 2.43
C VAL A 165 0.91 26.97 3.26
N HIS A 166 1.71 26.89 4.32
CA HIS A 166 1.81 25.72 5.18
C HIS A 166 0.92 25.92 6.42
N ALA A 167 -0.15 25.14 6.54
CA ALA A 167 -1.07 25.23 7.67
C ALA A 167 -0.37 24.81 8.97
N GLU A 168 -0.20 25.71 9.93
CA GLU A 168 0.45 25.38 11.22
C GLU A 168 -0.52 24.78 12.25
N SER A 169 -1.81 25.09 12.14
CA SER A 169 -2.86 24.65 13.05
C SER A 169 -4.18 24.45 12.32
N GLY A 170 -5.15 23.77 12.94
CA GLY A 170 -6.51 23.64 12.38
C GLY A 170 -7.20 25.00 12.17
N LYS A 171 -6.91 26.01 13.02
CA LYS A 171 -7.41 27.37 12.83
C LYS A 171 -6.72 28.07 11.64
N HIS A 172 -5.41 27.87 11.49
CA HIS A 172 -4.67 28.40 10.35
C HIS A 172 -5.16 27.77 9.03
N LEU A 173 -5.34 26.44 9.00
CA LEU A 173 -5.88 25.72 7.85
C LEU A 173 -7.23 26.30 7.40
N LYS A 174 -8.15 26.54 8.34
CA LYS A 174 -9.48 27.11 8.01
C LYS A 174 -9.38 28.47 7.32
N ARG A 175 -8.43 29.30 7.74
CA ARG A 175 -8.16 30.61 7.14
C ARG A 175 -7.58 30.47 5.73
N LEU A 176 -6.55 29.64 5.54
CA LEU A 176 -5.95 29.39 4.23
C LEU A 176 -7.00 28.87 3.21
N LEU A 177 -7.91 28.00 3.64
CA LEU A 177 -8.98 27.46 2.79
C LEU A 177 -10.08 28.49 2.42
N GLN A 178 -10.16 29.60 3.13
CA GLN A 178 -11.09 30.71 2.86
C GLN A 178 -10.45 31.83 2.04
N GLU A 179 -9.12 31.92 2.09
CA GLU A 179 -8.32 32.86 1.31
C GLU A 179 -8.02 32.33 -0.10
N ASP A 180 -7.43 33.18 -0.92
CA ASP A 180 -7.05 32.85 -2.29
C ASP A 180 -5.59 32.40 -2.34
N HIS A 181 -5.38 31.10 -2.15
CA HIS A 181 -4.07 30.45 -2.27
C HIS A 181 -4.08 29.41 -3.39
N ARG A 182 -2.99 29.33 -4.16
CA ARG A 182 -2.85 28.30 -5.21
C ARG A 182 -2.51 26.94 -4.64
N ASN A 183 -1.65 26.89 -3.62
CA ASN A 183 -1.24 25.65 -2.98
C ASN A 183 -1.41 25.80 -1.47
N ILE A 184 -1.88 24.75 -0.79
CA ILE A 184 -2.00 24.68 0.67
C ILE A 184 -1.42 23.34 1.11
N PHE A 185 -0.49 23.36 2.05
CA PHE A 185 0.14 22.15 2.62
C PHE A 185 -0.38 21.92 4.04
N THR A 186 -0.83 20.70 4.32
CA THR A 186 -1.45 20.40 5.60
C THR A 186 -1.34 18.93 6.00
N LEU A 187 -1.38 18.74 7.32
CA LEU A 187 -1.46 17.41 7.92
C LEU A 187 -2.93 17.05 8.12
N ILE A 188 -3.31 15.80 7.83
CA ILE A 188 -4.70 15.31 8.00
C ILE A 188 -5.23 15.51 9.43
N GLN A 189 -4.34 15.49 10.43
CA GLN A 189 -4.64 15.71 11.85
C GLN A 189 -5.21 17.10 12.13
N LYS A 190 -5.01 18.09 11.25
CA LYS A 190 -5.55 19.45 11.38
C LYS A 190 -7.07 19.51 11.05
N PHE A 191 -7.65 18.42 10.55
CA PHE A 191 -9.09 18.22 10.41
C PHE A 191 -9.74 17.55 11.64
N ARG A 192 -9.06 17.47 12.77
CA ARG A 192 -9.64 16.96 14.02
C ARG A 192 -10.75 17.89 14.54
N THR A 193 -11.84 17.31 15.05
CA THR A 193 -12.88 18.01 15.82
C THR A 193 -12.80 17.65 17.30
N GLU A 194 -13.41 18.50 18.13
CA GLU A 194 -13.77 18.13 19.50
C GLU A 194 -14.85 17.05 19.48
N THR A 195 -14.78 16.10 20.42
CA THR A 195 -15.70 14.96 20.50
C THR A 195 -17.16 15.42 20.47
N GLY A 196 -17.96 14.84 19.57
CA GLY A 196 -19.40 15.12 19.45
C GLY A 196 -19.79 16.32 18.59
N LYS A 197 -18.83 17.04 17.96
CA LYS A 197 -19.13 18.13 17.02
C LYS A 197 -18.79 17.74 15.58
N SER A 198 -19.68 18.09 14.63
CA SER A 198 -19.39 18.00 13.21
C SER A 198 -18.34 19.03 12.79
N TYR A 199 -17.48 18.69 11.84
CA TYR A 199 -16.54 19.65 11.28
C TYR A 199 -17.31 20.65 10.40
N PRO A 200 -17.17 21.97 10.60
CA PRO A 200 -17.92 22.96 9.85
C PRO A 200 -17.48 22.98 8.38
N VAL A 201 -18.40 23.34 7.48
CA VAL A 201 -18.05 23.68 6.10
C VAL A 201 -17.11 24.89 6.12
N VAL A 202 -15.94 24.75 5.51
CA VAL A 202 -14.92 25.80 5.45
C VAL A 202 -14.97 26.53 4.11
N SER A 203 -15.14 25.79 3.01
CA SER A 203 -15.22 26.35 1.67
C SER A 203 -16.18 25.55 0.80
N ASN A 204 -17.04 26.26 0.05
CA ASN A 204 -17.98 25.67 -0.92
C ASN A 204 -17.45 25.72 -2.36
N ARG A 205 -16.19 26.12 -2.56
CA ARG A 205 -15.55 26.24 -3.87
C ARG A 205 -15.45 24.88 -4.57
N SER A 206 -15.77 24.84 -5.86
CA SER A 206 -15.64 23.64 -6.71
C SER A 206 -14.32 23.57 -7.48
N ASP A 207 -13.48 24.61 -7.37
CA ASP A 207 -12.13 24.68 -7.94
C ASP A 207 -11.04 24.30 -6.91
N VAL A 208 -11.42 23.68 -5.80
CA VAL A 208 -10.48 23.08 -4.84
C VAL A 208 -10.22 21.62 -5.21
N ILE A 209 -8.94 21.26 -5.33
CA ILE A 209 -8.50 19.87 -5.56
C ILE A 209 -7.66 19.43 -4.37
N VAL A 210 -8.14 18.43 -3.64
CA VAL A 210 -7.44 17.78 -2.54
C VAL A 210 -6.59 16.65 -3.09
N ILE A 211 -5.29 16.70 -2.82
CA ILE A 211 -4.31 15.68 -3.16
C ILE A 211 -3.88 15.02 -1.85
N THR A 212 -4.28 13.77 -1.64
CA THR A 212 -3.93 13.02 -0.42
C THR A 212 -2.81 12.05 -0.70
N ASP A 213 -1.71 12.11 0.06
CA ASP A 213 -0.67 11.07 0.05
C ASP A 213 -0.93 10.03 1.15
N GLU A 214 -0.79 8.75 0.82
CA GLU A 214 -1.07 7.59 1.68
C GLU A 214 -2.51 7.53 2.23
N ALA A 215 -3.47 7.66 1.32
CA ALA A 215 -4.91 7.81 1.59
C ALA A 215 -5.65 6.58 2.17
N HIS A 216 -4.94 5.54 2.63
CA HIS A 216 -5.50 4.20 2.88
C HIS A 216 -5.35 3.67 4.31
N ARG A 217 -4.93 4.52 5.27
CA ARG A 217 -4.88 4.07 6.67
C ARG A 217 -6.26 4.20 7.33
N SER A 218 -6.83 3.06 7.72
CA SER A 218 -8.12 2.92 8.45
C SER A 218 -8.24 3.82 9.69
N GLN A 219 -7.11 4.14 10.33
CA GLN A 219 -7.05 5.05 11.48
C GLN A 219 -7.48 6.50 11.17
N TYR A 220 -7.63 6.88 9.89
CA TYR A 220 -7.92 8.27 9.49
C TYR A 220 -9.34 8.52 8.99
N ASP A 221 -10.25 7.53 9.05
CA ASP A 221 -11.60 7.64 8.48
C ASP A 221 -12.39 8.85 9.02
N ILE A 222 -12.29 9.15 10.31
CA ILE A 222 -12.95 10.31 10.94
C ILE A 222 -12.37 11.63 10.40
N LEU A 223 -11.04 11.71 10.28
CA LEU A 223 -10.38 12.93 9.80
C LEU A 223 -10.67 13.16 8.31
N ALA A 224 -10.68 12.10 7.51
CA ALA A 224 -11.07 12.16 6.11
C ALA A 224 -12.55 12.53 5.94
N ALA A 225 -13.45 12.04 6.80
CA ALA A 225 -14.84 12.48 6.84
C ALA A 225 -14.99 13.97 7.18
N ASN A 226 -14.21 14.46 8.15
CA ASN A 226 -14.17 15.87 8.52
C ASN A 226 -13.65 16.76 7.38
N MET A 227 -12.58 16.33 6.70
CA MET A 227 -12.05 17.02 5.52
C MET A 227 -13.08 17.12 4.39
N ARG A 228 -13.82 16.03 4.11
CA ARG A 228 -14.90 16.04 3.13
C ARG A 228 -16.05 16.96 3.53
N SER A 229 -16.37 17.00 4.83
CA SER A 229 -17.39 17.92 5.37
C SER A 229 -16.95 19.38 5.27
N ALA A 230 -15.64 19.64 5.43
CA ALA A 230 -15.06 20.98 5.28
C ALA A 230 -15.09 21.50 3.84
N LEU A 231 -14.95 20.59 2.86
CA LEU A 231 -14.77 20.90 1.43
C LEU A 231 -15.76 20.07 0.56
N PRO A 232 -17.08 20.28 0.71
CA PRO A 232 -18.10 19.40 0.12
C PRO A 232 -18.13 19.37 -1.40
N ASN A 233 -17.61 20.41 -2.07
CA ASN A 233 -17.59 20.53 -3.53
C ASN A 233 -16.20 20.31 -4.14
N ALA A 234 -15.19 20.00 -3.33
CA ALA A 234 -13.84 19.78 -3.81
C ALA A 234 -13.72 18.46 -4.59
N ALA A 235 -12.71 18.39 -5.46
CA ALA A 235 -12.32 17.15 -6.11
C ALA A 235 -11.15 16.49 -5.36
N PHE A 236 -11.11 15.16 -5.31
CA PHE A 236 -10.18 14.37 -4.52
C PHE A 236 -9.40 13.41 -5.41
N ILE A 237 -8.08 13.42 -5.28
CA ILE A 237 -7.16 12.45 -5.86
C ILE A 237 -6.27 11.86 -4.77
N ALA A 238 -6.09 10.55 -4.78
CA ALA A 238 -5.20 9.86 -3.87
C ALA A 238 -3.89 9.49 -4.57
N PHE A 239 -2.77 9.63 -3.87
CA PHE A 239 -1.47 9.11 -4.21
C PHE A 239 -1.06 8.10 -3.14
N THR A 240 -0.61 6.91 -3.53
CA THR A 240 -0.19 5.89 -2.56
C THR A 240 0.96 5.05 -3.09
N GLY A 241 1.82 4.61 -2.16
CA GLY A 241 2.89 3.64 -2.43
C GLY A 241 2.41 2.19 -2.52
N THR A 242 1.32 1.88 -1.83
CA THR A 242 0.83 0.52 -1.64
C THR A 242 -0.53 0.36 -2.30
N PRO A 243 -0.85 -0.83 -2.81
CA PRO A 243 -2.17 -1.04 -3.37
C PRO A 243 -3.26 -1.11 -2.30
N LEU A 244 -4.50 -0.94 -2.76
CA LEU A 244 -5.72 -1.09 -1.99
C LEU A 244 -6.06 -2.57 -1.85
N ILE A 245 -5.68 -3.20 -0.73
CA ILE A 245 -5.65 -4.68 -0.67
C ILE A 245 -6.99 -5.28 -0.22
N VAL A 246 -7.60 -4.95 0.93
CA VAL A 246 -8.92 -5.51 1.32
C VAL A 246 -9.74 -4.55 2.22
N GLY A 247 -11.08 -4.52 2.05
CA GLY A 247 -12.02 -3.72 2.84
C GLY A 247 -12.39 -2.33 2.28
N GLU A 248 -11.71 -1.89 1.21
CA GLU A 248 -11.73 -0.49 0.76
C GLU A 248 -12.82 -0.13 -0.26
N GLU A 249 -14.07 -0.50 0.02
CA GLU A 249 -15.21 0.13 -0.64
C GLU A 249 -15.22 1.66 -0.36
N LEU A 250 -14.76 2.06 0.84
CA LEU A 250 -14.77 3.44 1.31
C LEU A 250 -13.81 4.35 0.52
N THR A 251 -12.63 3.83 0.17
CA THR A 251 -11.61 4.55 -0.60
C THR A 251 -12.06 4.75 -2.03
N ARG A 252 -12.57 3.72 -2.70
CA ARG A 252 -13.15 3.86 -4.05
C ARG A 252 -14.37 4.79 -4.06
N LYS A 253 -15.19 4.75 -3.01
CA LYS A 253 -16.29 5.71 -2.81
C LYS A 253 -15.81 7.15 -2.66
N THR A 254 -14.56 7.36 -2.22
CA THR A 254 -14.00 8.70 -1.97
C THR A 254 -13.21 9.22 -3.16
N PHE A 255 -12.25 8.45 -3.66
CA PHE A 255 -11.32 8.87 -4.70
C PHE A 255 -11.72 8.38 -6.08
N GLY A 256 -12.44 7.26 -6.19
CA GLY A 256 -12.76 6.62 -7.46
C GLY A 256 -11.84 5.46 -7.79
N ASP A 257 -11.78 5.08 -9.07
CA ASP A 257 -10.95 3.98 -9.56
C ASP A 257 -9.47 4.39 -9.70
N TYR A 258 -8.60 3.41 -9.89
CA TYR A 258 -7.22 3.69 -10.26
C TYR A 258 -7.15 4.43 -11.61
N VAL A 259 -6.33 5.48 -11.66
CA VAL A 259 -6.06 6.25 -12.89
C VAL A 259 -4.67 5.99 -13.45
N SER A 260 -3.73 5.58 -12.61
CA SER A 260 -2.41 5.14 -13.02
C SER A 260 -1.85 4.18 -11.99
N ILE A 261 -1.23 3.11 -12.49
CA ILE A 261 -0.54 2.11 -11.67
C ILE A 261 0.90 2.02 -12.17
N TYR A 262 1.86 2.22 -11.27
CA TYR A 262 3.28 1.96 -11.47
C TYR A 262 3.79 1.18 -10.27
N ASN A 263 3.66 -0.14 -10.37
CA ASN A 263 3.89 -1.04 -9.25
C ASN A 263 5.39 -1.28 -9.00
N PHE A 264 5.69 -1.95 -7.89
CA PHE A 264 7.06 -2.23 -7.46
C PHE A 264 7.84 -3.01 -8.52
N LYS A 265 7.25 -4.08 -9.06
CA LYS A 265 7.85 -4.92 -10.10
C LYS A 265 8.27 -4.11 -11.32
N GLN A 266 7.35 -3.31 -11.86
CA GLN A 266 7.64 -2.47 -13.03
C GLN A 266 8.76 -1.46 -12.74
N SER A 267 8.76 -0.87 -11.55
CA SER A 267 9.80 0.06 -11.14
C SER A 267 11.19 -0.56 -11.03
N VAL A 268 11.26 -1.83 -10.62
CA VAL A 268 12.52 -2.61 -10.63
C VAL A 268 12.93 -2.97 -12.05
N ASP A 269 12.00 -3.44 -12.89
CA ASP A 269 12.25 -3.81 -14.29
C ASP A 269 12.78 -2.60 -15.09
N ASP A 270 12.25 -1.39 -14.83
CA ASP A 270 12.65 -0.13 -15.47
C ASP A 270 13.93 0.47 -14.84
N GLY A 271 14.47 -0.11 -13.77
CA GLY A 271 15.65 0.39 -13.05
C GLY A 271 15.41 1.70 -12.30
N ALA A 272 14.15 2.09 -12.09
CA ALA A 272 13.78 3.31 -11.35
C ALA A 272 13.95 3.13 -9.83
N THR A 273 13.80 1.90 -9.33
CA THR A 273 14.06 1.53 -7.92
C THR A 273 15.01 0.35 -7.84
N VAL A 274 15.75 0.26 -6.74
CA VAL A 274 16.61 -0.90 -6.47
C VAL A 274 15.78 -2.16 -6.19
N PRO A 275 16.23 -3.35 -6.61
CA PRO A 275 15.54 -4.61 -6.32
C PRO A 275 15.54 -4.89 -4.81
N LEU A 276 14.43 -5.45 -4.31
CA LEU A 276 14.31 -5.95 -2.94
C LEU A 276 14.49 -7.46 -2.95
N PHE A 277 15.46 -7.94 -2.18
CA PHE A 277 15.66 -9.38 -1.96
C PHE A 277 15.10 -9.74 -0.59
N TYR A 278 14.15 -10.67 -0.57
CA TYR A 278 13.60 -11.22 0.67
C TYR A 278 14.30 -12.53 0.99
N GLU A 279 14.97 -12.59 2.15
CA GLU A 279 15.53 -13.81 2.71
C GLU A 279 14.79 -14.11 4.01
N ASN A 280 13.99 -15.18 4.02
CA ASN A 280 13.36 -15.63 5.24
C ASN A 280 14.39 -16.38 6.10
N ARG A 281 14.59 -15.94 7.34
CA ARG A 281 15.48 -16.57 8.30
C ARG A 281 14.65 -17.07 9.47
N ILE A 282 14.44 -18.37 9.53
CA ILE A 282 13.76 -19.03 10.64
C ILE A 282 14.85 -19.44 11.64
N PRO A 283 14.95 -18.81 12.83
CA PRO A 283 15.86 -19.30 13.86
C PRO A 283 15.44 -20.73 14.20
N GLU A 284 16.39 -21.68 14.20
CA GLU A 284 16.15 -23.04 14.69
C GLU A 284 15.78 -22.99 16.19
N LEU A 285 14.50 -22.81 16.41
CA LEU A 285 13.78 -23.13 17.61
C LEU A 285 12.76 -24.15 17.14
N GLN A 286 12.70 -25.29 17.82
CA GLN A 286 11.59 -26.23 17.71
C GLN A 286 10.30 -25.49 18.07
N LEU A 287 9.74 -24.76 17.11
CA LEU A 287 8.39 -24.28 17.10
C LEU A 287 7.56 -25.55 16.95
N LYS A 288 7.13 -26.11 18.09
CA LYS A 288 6.22 -27.24 18.14
C LYS A 288 4.81 -26.90 17.62
N ASN A 289 4.59 -25.66 17.16
CA ASN A 289 3.38 -25.24 16.47
C ASN A 289 3.78 -24.63 15.13
N GLU A 290 3.45 -25.36 14.06
CA GLU A 290 3.56 -24.90 12.67
C GLU A 290 2.47 -23.84 12.36
N ASP A 291 1.44 -23.74 13.21
CA ASP A 291 0.24 -22.89 13.02
C ASP A 291 0.36 -21.48 13.64
N LEU A 292 1.57 -21.05 14.00
CA LEU A 292 1.78 -19.82 14.79
C LEU A 292 1.47 -18.53 14.01
N ASP A 293 1.73 -18.52 12.71
CA ASP A 293 1.41 -17.38 11.84
C ASP A 293 -0.10 -17.33 11.56
N GLU A 294 -0.74 -18.48 11.29
CA GLU A 294 -2.21 -18.60 11.14
C GLU A 294 -2.97 -18.18 12.42
N ASP A 295 -2.45 -18.52 13.61
CA ASP A 295 -3.05 -18.10 14.87
C ASP A 295 -2.92 -16.58 15.09
N ILE A 296 -1.81 -15.94 14.72
CA ILE A 296 -1.63 -14.48 14.83
C ILE A 296 -2.57 -13.75 13.85
N GLU A 297 -2.67 -14.22 12.60
CA GLU A 297 -3.57 -13.64 11.60
C GLU A 297 -5.04 -13.81 11.99
N ARG A 298 -5.44 -15.00 12.47
CA ARG A 298 -6.80 -15.24 12.96
C ARG A 298 -7.15 -14.34 14.13
N ILE A 299 -6.19 -14.07 15.02
CA ILE A 299 -6.40 -13.17 16.16
C ILE A 299 -6.61 -11.72 15.71
N VAL A 300 -5.86 -11.26 14.72
CA VAL A 300 -5.95 -9.88 14.20
C VAL A 300 -7.26 -9.68 13.42
N GLU A 301 -7.73 -10.69 12.68
CA GLU A 301 -9.01 -10.65 11.96
C GLU A 301 -10.23 -10.74 12.88
N GLU A 302 -10.10 -11.42 14.01
CA GLU A 302 -11.11 -11.55 15.06
C GLU A 302 -11.27 -10.27 15.92
N SER A 303 -10.78 -9.10 15.47
CA SER A 303 -10.88 -7.83 16.20
C SER A 303 -12.28 -7.18 16.18
N MET A 304 -13.34 -7.97 16.01
CA MET A 304 -14.76 -7.54 16.12
C MET A 304 -15.56 -8.44 17.08
N LEU A 305 -14.93 -8.93 18.14
CA LEU A 305 -15.54 -9.95 18.99
C LEU A 305 -15.97 -9.45 20.38
N ASP A 306 -16.82 -10.25 21.02
CA ASP A 306 -17.36 -10.00 22.36
C ASP A 306 -16.30 -10.13 23.47
N GLU A 307 -16.63 -9.72 24.69
CA GLU A 307 -15.72 -9.74 25.86
C GLU A 307 -15.13 -11.13 26.16
N ALA A 308 -15.82 -12.23 25.82
CA ALA A 308 -15.34 -13.58 26.12
C ALA A 308 -14.28 -14.05 25.11
N GLN A 309 -14.44 -13.65 23.84
CA GLN A 309 -13.48 -13.91 22.79
C GLN A 309 -12.26 -12.98 22.91
N GLU A 310 -12.45 -11.72 23.30
CA GLU A 310 -11.37 -10.77 23.59
C GLU A 310 -10.43 -11.28 24.70
N ASN A 311 -10.98 -11.87 25.77
CA ASN A 311 -10.16 -12.49 26.82
C ASN A 311 -9.36 -13.71 26.35
N LYS A 312 -9.93 -14.53 25.46
CA LYS A 312 -9.22 -15.69 24.88
C LYS A 312 -8.11 -15.22 23.93
N LEU A 313 -8.39 -14.15 23.18
CA LEU A 313 -7.46 -13.44 22.33
C LEU A 313 -6.24 -12.95 23.11
N GLU A 314 -6.49 -12.22 24.21
CA GLU A 314 -5.44 -11.70 25.08
C GLU A 314 -4.58 -12.82 25.67
N GLN A 315 -5.17 -13.95 26.04
CA GLN A 315 -4.42 -15.10 26.57
C GLN A 315 -3.52 -15.76 25.53
N GLU A 316 -4.01 -16.00 24.31
CA GLU A 316 -3.20 -16.57 23.24
C GLU A 316 -2.12 -15.58 22.77
N PHE A 317 -2.45 -14.29 22.62
CA PHE A 317 -1.46 -13.25 22.30
C PHE A 317 -0.39 -13.13 23.37
N ALA A 318 -0.75 -13.15 24.66
CA ALA A 318 0.23 -13.10 25.75
C ALA A 318 1.18 -14.31 25.72
N ARG A 319 0.65 -15.50 25.42
CA ARG A 319 1.45 -16.72 25.31
C ARG A 319 2.42 -16.67 24.14
N GLN A 320 1.95 -16.25 22.96
CA GLN A 320 2.79 -16.12 21.77
C GLN A 320 3.80 -14.97 21.89
N TYR A 321 3.40 -13.85 22.48
CA TYR A 321 4.27 -12.72 22.78
C TYR A 321 5.47 -13.15 23.63
N HIS A 322 5.25 -13.95 24.69
CA HIS A 322 6.33 -14.48 25.52
C HIS A 322 7.29 -15.43 24.77
N LEU A 323 6.79 -16.18 23.77
CA LEU A 323 7.64 -17.02 22.93
C LEU A 323 8.50 -16.18 21.97
N ILE A 324 7.90 -15.16 21.34
CA ILE A 324 8.57 -14.28 20.38
C ILE A 324 9.63 -13.41 21.08
N THR A 325 9.32 -12.91 22.27
CA THR A 325 10.17 -11.96 23.03
C THR A 325 11.11 -12.63 24.03
N ARG A 326 11.24 -13.96 23.97
CA ARG A 326 12.11 -14.75 24.85
C ARG A 326 13.57 -14.38 24.64
N ASP A 327 14.29 -14.15 25.74
CA ASP A 327 15.62 -13.54 25.69
C ASP A 327 16.69 -14.38 24.96
N ASP A 328 16.59 -15.71 25.03
CA ASP A 328 17.45 -16.65 24.30
C ASP A 328 17.17 -16.64 22.78
N ARG A 329 15.90 -16.51 22.38
CA ARG A 329 15.50 -16.33 20.98
C ARG A 329 16.03 -15.00 20.44
N LEU A 330 15.82 -13.92 21.18
CA LEU A 330 16.31 -12.60 20.80
C LEU A 330 17.84 -12.57 20.69
N ALA A 331 18.56 -13.28 21.56
CA ALA A 331 20.01 -13.43 21.45
C ALA A 331 20.44 -14.14 20.16
N LYS A 332 19.78 -15.25 19.79
CA LYS A 332 20.04 -15.95 18.51
C LYS A 332 19.77 -15.07 17.29
N ILE A 333 18.66 -14.32 17.32
CA ILE A 333 18.31 -13.38 16.24
C ILE A 333 19.38 -12.27 16.13
N ALA A 334 19.83 -11.72 17.26
CA ALA A 334 20.87 -10.70 17.26
C ALA A 334 22.20 -11.21 16.69
N GLU A 335 22.62 -12.41 17.09
CA GLU A 335 23.82 -13.06 16.55
C GLU A 335 23.75 -13.24 15.03
N ASP A 336 22.61 -13.71 14.51
CA ASP A 336 22.37 -13.85 13.08
C ASP A 336 22.38 -12.49 12.36
N ILE A 337 21.73 -11.45 12.91
CA ILE A 337 21.75 -10.09 12.36
C ILE A 337 23.19 -9.56 12.24
N VAL A 338 23.98 -9.67 13.31
CA VAL A 338 25.38 -9.19 13.33
C VAL A 338 26.23 -9.98 12.35
N THR A 339 26.09 -11.30 12.32
CA THR A 339 26.81 -12.18 11.40
C THR A 339 26.48 -11.84 9.95
N HIS A 340 25.19 -11.71 9.61
CA HIS A 340 24.75 -11.34 8.26
C HIS A 340 25.24 -9.93 7.88
N PHE A 341 25.07 -8.94 8.76
CA PHE A 341 25.45 -7.56 8.48
C PHE A 341 26.95 -7.40 8.23
N THR A 342 27.79 -8.11 8.99
CA THR A 342 29.26 -8.06 8.86
C THR A 342 29.78 -8.88 7.67
N SER A 343 29.08 -9.96 7.28
CA SER A 343 29.52 -10.87 6.20
C SER A 343 28.98 -10.54 4.81
N ARG A 344 28.00 -9.63 4.69
CA ARG A 344 27.33 -9.31 3.40
C ARG A 344 28.22 -8.74 2.29
N GLY A 345 29.48 -8.43 2.56
CA GLY A 345 30.46 -8.04 1.53
C GLY A 345 30.36 -6.61 0.99
N TYR A 346 29.55 -5.74 1.62
CA TYR A 346 29.46 -4.31 1.28
C TYR A 346 29.18 -3.43 2.50
N GLN A 347 29.57 -2.16 2.41
CA GLN A 347 29.28 -1.15 3.43
C GLN A 347 27.91 -0.51 3.18
N GLY A 348 27.14 -0.30 4.25
CA GLY A 348 25.80 0.27 4.18
C GLY A 348 25.17 0.37 5.56
N LYS A 349 23.99 0.99 5.63
CA LYS A 349 23.19 1.04 6.87
C LYS A 349 22.30 -0.20 6.97
N ALA A 350 21.79 -0.47 8.17
CA ALA A 350 20.72 -1.43 8.41
C ALA A 350 19.70 -0.82 9.36
N MET A 351 18.50 -1.37 9.35
CA MET A 351 17.41 -1.03 10.25
C MET A 351 16.83 -2.34 10.79
N VAL A 352 16.67 -2.42 12.12
CA VAL A 352 16.01 -3.54 12.78
C VAL A 352 14.62 -3.07 13.20
N VAL A 353 13.58 -3.80 12.79
CA VAL A 353 12.20 -3.53 13.17
C VAL A 353 11.76 -4.60 14.16
N ALA A 354 11.33 -4.19 15.34
CA ALA A 354 10.85 -5.09 16.39
C ALA A 354 9.32 -4.99 16.53
N ILE A 355 8.72 -6.03 17.12
CA ILE A 355 7.27 -6.12 17.32
C ILE A 355 6.72 -4.99 18.21
N ASP A 356 7.52 -4.51 19.16
CA ASP A 356 7.15 -3.41 20.05
C ASP A 356 8.36 -2.66 20.63
N LYS A 357 8.09 -1.61 21.42
CA LYS A 357 9.13 -0.77 22.04
C LYS A 357 10.00 -1.54 23.05
N PRO A 358 9.45 -2.32 24.01
CA PRO A 358 10.28 -3.11 24.92
C PRO A 358 11.25 -4.06 24.20
N THR A 359 10.78 -4.77 23.17
CA THR A 359 11.62 -5.68 22.39
C THR A 359 12.67 -4.92 21.59
N ALA A 360 12.34 -3.75 21.04
CA ALA A 360 13.31 -2.88 20.37
C ALA A 360 14.47 -2.49 21.31
N VAL A 361 14.17 -2.12 22.56
CA VAL A 361 15.20 -1.79 23.57
C VAL A 361 16.05 -3.01 23.88
N LYS A 362 15.44 -4.17 24.10
CA LYS A 362 16.19 -5.42 24.32
C LYS A 362 17.11 -5.77 23.15
N MET A 363 16.66 -5.56 21.92
CA MET A 363 17.45 -5.83 20.72
C MET A 363 18.57 -4.80 20.53
N TYR A 364 18.36 -3.54 20.91
CA TYR A 364 19.39 -2.49 20.85
C TYR A 364 20.63 -2.84 21.69
N ASP A 365 20.44 -3.45 22.85
CA ASP A 365 21.57 -3.88 23.69
C ASP A 365 22.25 -5.16 23.16
N LYS A 366 21.60 -5.91 22.26
CA LYS A 366 22.08 -7.20 21.75
C LYS A 366 22.77 -7.11 20.38
N VAL A 367 22.39 -6.16 19.54
CA VAL A 367 22.90 -5.93 18.16
C VAL A 367 23.86 -4.76 18.16
#